data_AF-A0A2D0H878-F1
#
_entry.id   AF-A0A2D0H878-F1
#
_cell.length_a   1.000
_cell.length_b   1.000
_cell.length_c   1.000
_cell.angle_alpha   90.00
_cell.angle_beta   90.00
_cell.angle_gamma   90.00
#
_symmetry.space_group_name_H-M   'P 1'
#
loop_
_entity.id
_entity.type
_entity.pdbx_description
1 polymer ?
#
loop_
_entity_poly.entity_id
_entity_poly.type
_entity_poly.pdbx_seq_one_letter_code
_entity_poly.pdbx_strand_id
1 'polypeptide(L)'
;MCSPWTPPENAKEIYRVNHGAAMFIVRPGLAELWLFDELTRLGLEPELWPGDDAYDLWVAVAGKVLAIDVKDARYAKQLARRLNTDTIPSQPAWDEAYFVLPPWRDSQHYRHVLQVYLKPDVPILWATELIARIKGDIGK
;
A
#
# COMPACT_ATOMS: atom_id res chain seq x y z
N MET A 1 8.37 16.20 -26.80
CA MET A 1 7.37 17.28 -26.71
C MET A 1 6.02 16.61 -26.63
N CYS A 2 5.28 16.76 -25.52
CA CYS A 2 3.90 16.29 -25.47
C CYS A 2 3.07 17.15 -26.42
N SER A 3 2.36 16.55 -27.37
CA SER A 3 1.39 17.28 -28.18
C SER A 3 0.35 17.92 -27.25
N PRO A 4 -0.06 19.18 -27.50
CA PRO A 4 -1.13 19.79 -26.73
C PRO A 4 -2.39 18.93 -26.84
N TRP A 5 -2.97 18.58 -25.69
CA TRP A 5 -4.22 17.84 -25.65
C TRP A 5 -5.29 18.62 -26.41
N THR A 6 -5.88 17.98 -27.42
CA THR A 6 -6.95 18.57 -28.23
C THR A 6 -8.27 17.92 -27.79
N PRO A 7 -9.24 18.68 -27.25
CA PRO A 7 -10.52 18.13 -26.86
C PRO A 7 -11.24 17.53 -28.09
N PRO A 8 -11.96 16.41 -27.95
CA PRO A 8 -12.80 15.91 -29.04
C PRO A 8 -13.92 16.90 -29.37
N GLU A 9 -14.37 16.94 -30.63
CA GLU A 9 -15.34 17.92 -31.19
C GLU A 9 -16.67 18.04 -30.43
N ASN A 10 -16.98 17.04 -29.61
CA ASN A 10 -18.19 16.89 -28.80
C ASN A 10 -17.96 17.09 -27.28
N ALA A 11 -16.81 17.65 -26.86
CA ALA A 11 -16.50 17.95 -25.47
C ALA A 11 -17.29 19.16 -24.92
N LYS A 12 -18.61 19.04 -24.81
CA LYS A 12 -19.44 20.09 -24.18
C LYS A 12 -19.39 20.05 -22.65
N GLU A 13 -19.00 18.92 -22.05
CA GLU A 13 -18.97 18.76 -20.60
C GLU A 13 -17.74 17.92 -20.20
N ILE A 14 -16.73 18.58 -19.61
CA ILE A 14 -15.58 17.92 -18.99
C ILE A 14 -15.96 17.67 -17.52
N TYR A 15 -16.29 16.44 -17.19
CA TYR A 15 -16.51 16.03 -15.80
C TYR A 15 -15.19 15.66 -15.14
N ARG A 16 -14.93 16.23 -13.96
CA ARG A 16 -13.84 15.81 -13.07
C ARG A 16 -14.42 15.19 -11.82
N VAL A 17 -13.78 14.13 -11.33
CA VAL A 17 -14.07 13.60 -10.00
C VAL A 17 -13.80 14.70 -8.98
N ASN A 18 -14.69 14.85 -7.99
CA ASN A 18 -14.46 15.80 -6.92
C ASN A 18 -13.17 15.44 -6.15
N HIS A 19 -12.54 16.43 -5.50
CA HIS A 19 -11.23 16.21 -4.88
C HIS A 19 -11.23 15.10 -3.83
N GLY A 20 -12.30 14.99 -3.04
CA GLY A 20 -12.42 13.97 -2.00
C GLY A 20 -12.45 12.56 -2.57
N ALA A 21 -13.33 12.31 -3.55
CA ALA A 21 -13.38 11.03 -4.24
C ALA A 21 -12.10 10.75 -5.04
N ALA A 22 -11.50 11.78 -5.64
CA ALA A 22 -10.23 11.61 -6.34
C ALA A 22 -9.08 11.21 -5.39
N MET A 23 -9.06 11.72 -4.16
CA MET A 23 -8.01 11.45 -3.17
C MET A 23 -8.22 10.16 -2.37
N PHE A 24 -9.46 9.80 -2.06
CA PHE A 24 -9.77 8.73 -1.12
C PHE A 24 -10.37 7.48 -1.77
N ILE A 25 -10.72 7.53 -3.07
CA ILE A 25 -11.42 6.44 -3.76
C ILE A 25 -10.70 6.08 -5.06
N VAL A 26 -10.25 7.06 -5.84
CA VAL A 26 -9.89 6.83 -7.25
C VAL A 26 -8.38 6.78 -7.50
N ARG A 27 -7.53 7.31 -6.60
CA ARG A 27 -6.07 7.37 -6.83
C ARG A 27 -5.30 6.70 -5.71
N PRO A 28 -4.26 5.91 -6.05
CA PRO A 28 -3.43 5.28 -5.05
C PRO A 28 -2.67 6.35 -4.27
N GLY A 29 -2.46 6.08 -3.00
CA GLY A 29 -1.66 6.90 -2.12
C GLY A 29 -0.21 6.98 -2.62
N LEU A 30 0.49 8.08 -2.26
CA LEU A 30 1.91 8.21 -2.57
C LEU A 30 2.75 7.05 -1.97
N ALA A 31 2.33 6.52 -0.82
CA ALA A 31 2.97 5.39 -0.17
C ALA A 31 2.83 4.08 -0.96
N GLU A 32 1.64 3.84 -1.53
CA GLU A 32 1.33 2.67 -2.34
C GLU A 32 2.12 2.70 -3.64
N LEU A 33 2.09 3.84 -4.36
CA LEU A 33 2.86 4.04 -5.59
C LEU A 33 4.37 3.91 -5.36
N TRP A 34 4.87 4.47 -4.26
CA TRP A 34 6.28 4.34 -3.93
C TRP A 34 6.66 2.87 -3.70
N LEU A 35 5.87 2.10 -2.93
CA LEU A 35 6.16 0.70 -2.68
C LEU A 35 6.01 -0.15 -3.95
N PHE A 36 5.01 0.14 -4.79
CA PHE A 36 4.85 -0.47 -6.11
C PHE A 36 6.12 -0.30 -6.96
N ASP A 37 6.65 0.93 -7.01
CA ASP A 37 7.88 1.23 -7.77
C ASP A 37 9.09 0.51 -7.18
N GLU A 38 9.25 0.47 -5.85
CA GLU A 38 10.35 -0.25 -5.21
C GLU A 38 10.30 -1.75 -5.51
N LEU A 39 9.12 -2.37 -5.43
CA LEU A 39 8.93 -3.79 -5.75
C LEU A 39 9.20 -4.07 -7.23
N THR A 40 8.72 -3.21 -8.12
CA THR A 40 8.98 -3.31 -9.57
C THR A 40 10.48 -3.23 -9.87
N ARG A 41 11.23 -2.37 -9.16
CA ARG A 41 12.70 -2.27 -9.31
C ARG A 41 13.45 -3.52 -8.84
N LEU A 42 12.83 -4.37 -8.02
CA LEU A 42 13.37 -5.68 -7.66
C LEU A 42 13.10 -6.76 -8.73
N GLY A 43 12.45 -6.40 -9.84
CA GLY A 43 12.07 -7.32 -10.91
C GLY A 43 10.81 -8.13 -10.60
N LEU A 44 9.99 -7.67 -9.64
CA LEU A 44 8.69 -8.26 -9.34
C LEU A 44 7.60 -7.61 -10.20
N GLU A 45 6.46 -8.28 -10.29
CA GLU A 45 5.26 -7.78 -10.98
C GLU A 45 4.14 -7.54 -9.94
N PRO A 46 4.22 -6.46 -9.14
CA PRO A 46 3.14 -6.11 -8.23
C PRO A 46 1.90 -5.65 -9.01
N GLU A 47 0.72 -5.85 -8.43
CA GLU A 47 -0.57 -5.32 -8.91
C GLU A 47 -1.17 -4.40 -7.85
N LEU A 48 -1.76 -3.28 -8.28
CA LEU A 48 -2.47 -2.34 -7.41
C LEU A 48 -3.96 -2.69 -7.32
N TRP A 49 -4.53 -2.56 -6.13
CA TRP A 49 -5.96 -2.72 -5.85
C TRP A 49 -6.63 -3.99 -6.44
N PRO A 50 -6.06 -5.17 -6.17
CA PRO A 50 -6.67 -6.45 -6.54
C PRO A 50 -8.11 -6.55 -6.00
N GLY A 51 -9.01 -7.07 -6.83
CA GLY A 51 -10.38 -7.41 -6.43
C GLY A 51 -11.21 -6.25 -5.91
N ASP A 52 -11.16 -5.11 -6.60
CA ASP A 52 -11.92 -3.89 -6.28
C ASP A 52 -11.55 -3.30 -4.90
N ASP A 53 -10.25 -3.01 -4.69
CA ASP A 53 -9.72 -2.37 -3.47
C ASP A 53 -9.80 -3.27 -2.22
N ALA A 54 -9.63 -4.59 -2.40
CA ALA A 54 -9.56 -5.51 -1.28
C ALA A 54 -8.33 -5.24 -0.38
N TYR A 55 -7.20 -4.89 -1.01
CA TYR A 55 -5.97 -4.42 -0.36
C TYR A 55 -5.16 -3.63 -1.39
N ASP A 56 -4.15 -2.89 -0.93
CA ASP A 56 -3.45 -1.93 -1.79
C ASP A 56 -2.57 -2.61 -2.85
N LEU A 57 -1.88 -3.68 -2.49
CA LEU A 57 -0.86 -4.31 -3.33
C LEU A 57 -0.92 -5.85 -3.25
N TRP A 58 -0.93 -6.49 -4.41
CA TRP A 58 -0.69 -7.92 -4.58
C TRP A 58 0.68 -8.14 -5.19
N VAL A 59 1.46 -9.08 -4.68
CA VAL A 59 2.74 -9.42 -5.31
C VAL A 59 3.12 -10.88 -5.11
N ALA A 60 3.50 -11.56 -6.19
CA ALA A 60 4.09 -12.89 -6.13
C ALA A 60 5.60 -12.81 -5.89
N VAL A 61 6.08 -13.48 -4.84
CA VAL A 61 7.49 -13.53 -4.46
C VAL A 61 7.86 -14.98 -4.12
N ALA A 62 8.85 -15.54 -4.82
CA ALA A 62 9.37 -16.89 -4.57
C ALA A 62 8.28 -17.98 -4.45
N GLY A 63 7.26 -17.92 -5.31
CA GLY A 63 6.15 -18.88 -5.33
C GLY A 63 5.07 -18.67 -4.27
N LYS A 64 5.14 -17.58 -3.50
CA LYS A 64 4.09 -17.16 -2.56
C LYS A 64 3.47 -15.85 -3.00
N VAL A 65 2.21 -15.66 -2.67
CA VAL A 65 1.47 -14.42 -2.87
C VAL A 65 1.42 -13.64 -1.57
N LEU A 66 1.82 -12.38 -1.63
CA LEU A 66 1.73 -11.42 -0.53
C LEU A 66 0.60 -10.42 -0.81
N ALA A 67 -0.32 -10.27 0.15
CA ALA A 67 -1.24 -9.15 0.22
C ALA A 67 -0.67 -8.06 1.12
N ILE A 68 -0.60 -6.84 0.60
CA ILE A 68 0.01 -5.70 1.26
C ILE A 68 -1.01 -4.58 1.34
N ASP A 69 -1.25 -4.08 2.54
CA ASP A 69 -2.11 -2.94 2.81
C ASP A 69 -1.28 -1.83 3.49
N VAL A 70 -1.09 -0.73 2.77
CA VAL A 70 -0.18 0.36 3.10
C VAL A 70 -0.90 1.40 3.97
N LYS A 71 -0.35 1.67 5.16
CA LYS A 71 -0.95 2.61 6.11
C LYS A 71 -0.03 3.80 6.40
N ASP A 72 -0.18 4.87 5.63
CA ASP A 72 0.48 6.16 5.89
C ASP A 72 -0.35 7.04 6.85
N ALA A 73 -0.22 6.77 8.16
CA ALA A 73 -0.88 7.57 9.19
C ALA A 73 0.11 8.49 9.92
N ARG A 74 -0.26 9.76 10.13
CA ARG A 74 0.55 10.70 10.91
C ARG A 74 0.66 10.33 12.39
N TYR A 75 -0.38 9.72 12.98
CA TYR A 75 -0.47 9.48 14.42
C TYR A 75 -0.49 7.98 14.75
N ALA A 76 0.64 7.46 15.25
CA ALA A 76 0.82 6.04 15.58
C ALA A 76 -0.27 5.47 16.51
N LYS A 77 -0.69 6.22 17.54
CA LYS A 77 -1.72 5.78 18.48
C LYS A 77 -3.09 5.58 17.80
N GLN A 78 -3.46 6.47 16.89
CA GLN A 78 -4.73 6.35 16.16
C GLN A 78 -4.67 5.18 15.17
N LEU A 79 -3.54 5.04 14.48
CA LEU A 79 -3.29 3.90 13.61
C LEU A 79 -3.39 2.58 14.36
N ALA A 80 -2.68 2.42 15.49
CA ALA A 80 -2.71 1.20 16.30
C ALA A 80 -4.14 0.84 16.74
N ARG A 81 -4.93 1.82 17.18
CA ARG A 81 -6.34 1.61 17.54
C ARG A 81 -7.17 1.08 16.37
N ARG A 82 -6.94 1.59 15.15
CA ARG A 82 -7.61 1.11 13.94
C ARG A 82 -7.18 -0.33 13.62
N LEU A 83 -5.87 -0.56 13.52
CA LEU A 83 -5.31 -1.86 13.14
C LEU A 83 -5.66 -2.99 14.11
N ASN A 84 -5.84 -2.70 15.40
CA ASN A 84 -6.25 -3.68 16.41
C ASN A 84 -7.63 -4.31 16.15
N THR A 85 -8.42 -3.73 15.25
CA THR A 85 -9.75 -4.21 14.85
C THR A 85 -9.86 -4.38 13.33
N ASP A 86 -8.79 -4.09 12.59
CA ASP A 86 -8.77 -4.13 11.13
C ASP A 86 -8.30 -5.51 10.66
N THR A 87 -8.71 -5.91 9.46
CA THR A 87 -8.35 -7.19 8.86
C THR A 87 -8.16 -7.03 7.37
N ILE A 88 -7.15 -7.69 6.81
CA ILE A 88 -6.95 -7.74 5.36
C ILE A 88 -7.90 -8.79 4.78
N PRO A 89 -8.77 -8.44 3.82
CA PRO A 89 -9.66 -9.39 3.14
C PRO A 89 -8.89 -10.56 2.55
N SER A 90 -9.45 -11.78 2.67
CA SER A 90 -8.83 -13.02 2.17
C SER A 90 -9.05 -13.28 0.68
N GLN A 91 -9.73 -12.36 -0.03
CA GLN A 91 -9.98 -12.41 -1.46
C GLN A 91 -9.60 -11.07 -2.08
N PRO A 92 -8.86 -11.04 -3.21
CA PRO A 92 -8.25 -12.18 -3.90
C PRO A 92 -7.26 -12.96 -3.01
N ALA A 93 -7.09 -14.25 -3.28
CA ALA A 93 -6.34 -15.16 -2.39
C ALA A 93 -4.86 -14.79 -2.28
N TRP A 94 -4.31 -14.98 -1.07
CA TRP A 94 -2.91 -14.74 -0.72
C TRP A 94 -2.41 -15.78 0.28
N ASP A 95 -1.09 -15.99 0.33
CA ASP A 95 -0.44 -16.89 1.28
C ASP A 95 -0.05 -16.17 2.58
N GLU A 96 0.35 -14.90 2.47
CA GLU A 96 0.69 -14.04 3.61
C GLU A 96 0.11 -12.64 3.41
N ALA A 97 -0.28 -11.97 4.50
CA ALA A 97 -0.82 -10.61 4.45
C ALA A 97 -0.18 -9.70 5.51
N TYR A 98 0.10 -8.46 5.15
CA TYR A 98 0.75 -7.48 6.02
C TYR A 98 0.17 -6.08 5.89
N PHE A 99 0.00 -5.42 7.04
CA PHE A 99 -0.06 -3.97 7.11
C PHE A 99 1.35 -3.40 6.96
N VAL A 100 1.57 -2.51 6.01
CA VAL A 100 2.90 -1.97 5.69
C VAL A 100 2.95 -0.47 5.96
N LEU A 101 3.95 -0.05 6.74
CA LEU A 101 4.17 1.36 7.05
C LEU A 101 5.28 1.94 6.20
N PRO A 102 5.10 3.14 5.64
CA PRO A 102 6.13 3.76 4.81
C PRO A 102 7.33 4.22 5.64
N PRO A 103 8.54 4.25 5.05
CA PRO A 103 9.78 4.51 5.78
C PRO A 103 9.85 5.93 6.36
N TRP A 104 9.16 6.91 5.78
CA TRP A 104 9.14 8.28 6.33
C TRP A 104 8.35 8.43 7.63
N ARG A 105 7.63 7.39 8.09
CA ARG A 105 7.02 7.34 9.42
C ARG A 105 7.92 6.66 10.45
N ASP A 106 9.02 6.05 10.01
CA ASP A 106 9.90 5.26 10.85
C ASP A 106 10.80 6.13 11.73
N SER A 107 10.27 6.51 12.89
CA SER A 107 11.04 7.15 13.95
C SER A 107 10.93 6.34 15.23
N GLN A 108 11.95 6.45 16.09
CA GLN A 108 11.99 5.74 17.37
C GLN A 108 10.74 6.00 18.21
N HIS A 109 10.28 7.26 18.28
CA HIS A 109 9.05 7.61 18.99
C HIS A 109 7.81 6.97 18.36
N TYR A 110 7.70 7.01 17.03
CA TYR A 110 6.55 6.42 16.32
C TYR A 110 6.50 4.90 16.53
N ARG A 111 7.64 4.20 16.39
CA ARG A 111 7.78 2.77 16.71
C ARG A 111 7.35 2.46 18.14
N HIS A 112 7.87 3.22 19.11
CA HIS A 112 7.54 3.01 20.52
C HIS A 112 6.05 3.16 20.80
N VAL A 113 5.42 4.23 20.29
CA VAL A 113 3.97 4.41 20.45
C VAL A 113 3.21 3.27 19.79
N LEU A 114 3.58 2.84 18.59
CA LEU A 114 2.93 1.70 17.93
C LEU A 114 3.04 0.43 18.78
N GLN A 115 4.24 0.09 19.25
CA GLN A 115 4.48 -1.09 20.08
C GLN A 115 3.66 -1.09 21.38
N VAL A 116 3.45 0.07 22.01
CA VAL A 116 2.68 0.16 23.25
C VAL A 116 1.18 -0.05 23.01
N TYR A 117 0.64 0.39 21.87
CA TYR A 117 -0.80 0.39 21.62
C TYR A 117 -1.28 -0.71 20.66
N LEU A 118 -0.39 -1.35 19.92
CA LEU A 118 -0.72 -2.41 18.96
C LEU A 118 -0.80 -3.76 19.66
N LYS A 119 -1.80 -4.57 19.30
CA LYS A 119 -1.89 -5.97 19.73
C LYS A 119 -0.77 -6.80 19.07
N PRO A 120 -0.26 -7.84 19.75
CA PRO A 120 0.90 -8.61 19.29
C PRO A 120 0.65 -9.45 18.04
N ASP A 121 -0.60 -9.73 17.70
CA ASP A 121 -1.03 -10.57 16.57
C ASP A 121 -1.27 -9.80 15.26
N VAL A 122 -1.19 -8.47 15.28
CA VAL A 122 -1.36 -7.65 14.07
C VAL A 122 -0.14 -7.81 13.17
N PRO A 123 -0.27 -8.30 11.92
CA PRO A 123 0.85 -8.54 11.03
C PRO A 123 1.31 -7.22 10.40
N ILE A 124 2.15 -6.47 11.12
CA ILE A 124 2.66 -5.18 10.66
C ILE A 124 4.15 -5.24 10.32
N LEU A 125 4.55 -4.58 9.24
CA LEU A 125 5.94 -4.44 8.83
C LEU A 125 6.25 -3.00 8.41
N TRP A 126 7.49 -2.59 8.60
CA TRP A 126 7.99 -1.41 7.89
C TRP A 126 8.32 -1.79 6.45
N ALA A 127 8.06 -0.89 5.49
CA ALA A 127 8.32 -1.20 4.08
C ALA A 127 9.79 -1.58 3.81
N THR A 128 10.73 -1.00 4.56
CA THR A 128 12.15 -1.37 4.52
C THR A 128 12.40 -2.80 4.98
N GLU A 129 11.69 -3.27 6.01
CA GLU A 129 11.77 -4.64 6.52
C GLU A 129 11.15 -5.63 5.53
N LEU A 130 10.01 -5.27 4.93
CA LEU A 130 9.39 -6.06 3.86
C LEU A 130 10.32 -6.21 2.65
N ILE A 131 10.89 -5.09 2.16
CA ILE A 131 11.82 -5.09 1.03
C ILE A 131 13.07 -5.93 1.35
N ALA A 132 13.62 -5.82 2.56
CA ALA A 132 14.77 -6.62 2.97
C ALA A 132 14.44 -8.13 3.00
N ARG A 133 13.24 -8.48 3.49
CA ARG A 133 12.75 -9.87 3.49
C ARG A 133 12.63 -10.42 2.07
N ILE A 134 11.95 -9.68 1.20
CA ILE A 134 11.74 -10.04 -0.20
C ILE A 134 13.08 -10.26 -0.92
N LYS A 135 14.06 -9.37 -0.74
CA LYS A 135 15.42 -9.55 -1.27
C LYS A 135 16.07 -10.85 -0.79
N GLY A 136 15.88 -11.18 0.48
CA GLY A 136 16.35 -12.43 1.08
C GLY A 136 15.64 -13.67 0.53
N ASP A 137 14.40 -13.56 0.08
CA ASP A 137 13.64 -14.68 -0.51
C ASP A 137 13.95 -14.87 -2.00
N ILE A 138 14.21 -13.79 -2.74
CA ILE A 138 14.65 -13.87 -4.15
C ILE A 138 16.07 -14.42 -4.27
N GLY A 139 16.94 -14.16 -3.28
CA GLY A 139 18.34 -14.60 -3.28
C GLY A 139 18.58 -16.04 -2.84
N LYS A 140 17.55 -16.80 -2.49
CA LYS A 140 17.63 -18.23 -2.12
C LYS A 140 17.35 -19.11 -3.32
#